data_AF-A0A2N2V0W2-F1
#
_entry.id   AF-A0A2N2V0W2-F1
#
_cell.length_a   1.000
_cell.length_b   1.000
_cell.length_c   1.000
_cell.angle_alpha   90.00
_cell.angle_beta   90.00
_cell.angle_gamma   90.00
#
_symmetry.space_group_name_H-M   'P 1'
#
loop_
_entity.id
_entity.type
_entity.pdbx_description
1 polymer ?
#
loop_
_entity_poly.entity_id
_entity_poly.type
_entity_poly.pdbx_seq_one_letter_code
_entity_poly.pdbx_strand_id
1 'polypeptide(L)'
;MNDFPADPIGAAWLATTFEVRPLARLPVISQVGSRRTSQVEDGFRRETYPENMRPAPNFAANLQFHLRHEVPHFEFLARLFAKLGPNPVQAWVNAEPTGQYARRAAFLYEWLSGGQLQVPARLGGNYAD
;
A
#
# COMPACT_ATOMS: atom_id res chain seq x y z
N MET A 1 -10.06 9.59 -17.45
CA MET A 1 -10.08 8.19 -16.99
C MET A 1 -8.71 7.89 -16.39
N ASN A 2 -8.62 7.32 -15.19
CA ASN A 2 -7.32 6.86 -14.68
C ASN A 2 -6.92 5.63 -15.50
N ASP A 3 -6.12 5.82 -16.54
CA ASP A 3 -5.52 4.70 -17.29
C ASP A 3 -4.42 4.08 -16.42
N PHE A 4 -4.81 3.07 -15.65
CA PHE A 4 -3.85 2.21 -14.98
C PHE A 4 -3.05 1.42 -16.04
N PRO A 5 -1.76 1.17 -15.79
CA PRO A 5 -0.90 0.43 -16.72
C PRO A 5 -1.32 -1.03 -16.79
N ALA A 6 -0.88 -1.73 -17.84
CA ALA A 6 -1.20 -3.14 -18.06
C ALA A 6 -0.64 -4.07 -16.95
N ASP A 7 0.49 -3.70 -16.35
CA ASP A 7 1.16 -4.48 -15.30
C ASP A 7 1.44 -3.61 -14.05
N PRO A 8 0.37 -3.22 -13.31
CA PRO A 8 0.49 -2.29 -12.20
C PRO A 8 1.07 -2.95 -10.96
N ILE A 9 1.73 -2.15 -10.11
CA ILE A 9 2.15 -2.50 -8.75
C ILE A 9 1.81 -1.35 -7.80
N GLY A 10 1.88 -1.57 -6.48
CA GLY A 10 1.62 -0.51 -5.51
C GLY A 10 0.15 -0.07 -5.48
N ALA A 11 -0.11 1.24 -5.38
CA ALA A 11 -1.48 1.75 -5.29
C ALA A 11 -2.32 1.45 -6.54
N ALA A 12 -1.73 1.46 -7.73
CA ALA A 12 -2.45 1.12 -8.96
C ALA A 12 -2.93 -0.34 -8.95
N TRP A 13 -2.10 -1.27 -8.45
CA TRP A 13 -2.49 -2.67 -8.29
C TRP A 13 -3.58 -2.85 -7.23
N LEU A 14 -3.47 -2.16 -6.09
CA LEU A 14 -4.51 -2.20 -5.06
C LEU A 14 -5.85 -1.68 -5.60
N ALA A 15 -5.81 -0.59 -6.37
CA ALA A 15 -7.01 0.01 -6.96
C ALA A 15 -7.69 -0.92 -7.97
N THR A 16 -6.92 -1.60 -8.82
CA THR A 16 -7.48 -2.55 -9.80
C THR A 16 -7.93 -3.85 -9.14
N THR A 17 -7.09 -4.49 -8.32
CA THR A 17 -7.39 -5.78 -7.69
C THR A 17 -8.58 -5.72 -6.75
N PHE A 18 -8.71 -4.64 -5.97
CA PHE A 18 -9.83 -4.47 -5.06
C PHE A 18 -10.95 -3.61 -5.64
N GLU A 19 -10.89 -3.24 -6.92
CA GLU A 19 -11.87 -2.40 -7.61
C GLU A 19 -12.26 -1.15 -6.79
N VAL A 20 -11.25 -0.43 -6.32
CA VAL A 20 -11.38 0.83 -5.58
C VAL A 20 -10.90 1.95 -6.48
N ARG A 21 -11.83 2.80 -6.93
CA ARG A 21 -11.47 3.96 -7.75
C ARG A 21 -11.06 5.13 -6.84
N PRO A 22 -9.84 5.67 -6.98
CA PRO A 22 -9.47 6.95 -6.38
C PRO A 22 -10.36 8.08 -6.92
N LEU A 23 -10.67 9.08 -6.09
CA LEU A 23 -11.39 10.28 -6.57
C LEU A 23 -10.47 11.19 -7.38
N ALA A 24 -9.22 11.32 -6.94
CA ALA A 24 -8.18 12.08 -7.62
C ALA A 24 -7.18 11.12 -8.32
N ARG A 25 -6.48 11.63 -9.33
CA ARG A 25 -5.40 10.88 -9.98
C ARG A 25 -4.29 10.59 -8.95
N LEU A 26 -3.78 9.36 -8.93
CA LEU A 26 -2.64 9.00 -8.09
C LEU A 26 -1.39 9.79 -8.54
N PRO A 27 -0.68 10.52 -7.65
CA PRO A 27 0.55 11.24 -7.96
C PRO A 27 1.65 10.36 -8.56
N VAL A 28 1.64 9.08 -8.20
CA VAL A 28 2.57 8.07 -8.72
C VAL A 28 1.76 6.86 -9.15
N ILE A 29 2.03 6.37 -10.36
CA ILE A 29 1.56 5.08 -10.85
C ILE A 29 2.79 4.25 -11.18
N SER A 30 2.92 3.11 -10.49
CA SER A 30 4.03 2.18 -10.70
C SER A 30 3.61 0.98 -11.54
N GLN A 31 4.52 0.51 -12.39
CA GLN A 31 4.36 -0.68 -13.23
C GLN A 31 5.64 -1.49 -13.26
N VAL A 32 5.56 -2.74 -13.72
CA VAL A 32 6.74 -3.55 -14.02
C VAL A 32 7.17 -3.40 -15.49
N GLY A 33 8.46 -3.47 -15.75
CA GLY A 33 9.04 -3.45 -17.08
C GLY A 33 10.52 -3.83 -17.10
N SER A 34 11.17 -3.74 -18.26
CA SER A 34 12.52 -4.27 -18.47
C SER A 34 13.63 -3.49 -17.75
N ARG A 35 13.44 -2.20 -17.50
CA ARG A 35 14.42 -1.34 -16.83
C ARG A 35 13.74 -0.29 -15.97
N ARG A 36 14.49 0.21 -14.98
CA ARG A 36 14.04 1.32 -14.14
C ARG A 36 13.91 2.59 -14.98
N THR A 37 12.71 3.19 -15.01
CA THR A 37 12.49 4.51 -15.62
C THR A 37 11.51 5.32 -14.80
N SER A 38 11.64 6.64 -14.86
CA SER A 38 10.73 7.60 -14.25
C SER A 38 10.33 8.60 -15.32
N GLN A 39 9.04 8.78 -15.52
CA GLN A 39 8.46 9.72 -16.48
C GLN A 39 7.55 10.67 -15.71
N VAL A 40 7.65 11.97 -15.98
CA VAL A 40 6.86 13.00 -15.31
C VAL A 40 6.03 13.73 -16.35
N GLU A 41 4.73 13.86 -16.10
CA GLU A 41 3.77 14.55 -16.97
C GLU A 41 2.74 15.25 -16.08
N ASP A 42 2.60 16.57 -16.25
CA ASP A 42 1.67 17.42 -15.47
C ASP A 42 1.78 17.26 -13.94
N GLY A 43 3.00 17.03 -13.44
CA GLY A 43 3.25 16.82 -12.01
C GLY A 43 2.93 15.41 -11.49
N PHE A 44 2.47 14.51 -12.35
CA PHE A 44 2.25 13.09 -12.05
C PHE A 44 3.43 12.26 -12.55
N ARG A 45 3.78 11.21 -11.81
CA ARG A 45 4.87 10.30 -12.16
C ARG A 45 4.37 8.94 -12.59
N ARG A 46 4.92 8.44 -13.69
CA ARG A 46 4.88 7.03 -14.04
C ARG A 46 6.25 6.43 -13.78
N GLU A 47 6.29 5.41 -12.93
CA GLU A 47 7.51 4.75 -12.52
C GLU A 47 7.49 3.30 -13.02
N THR A 48 8.51 2.88 -13.76
CA THR A 48 8.69 1.48 -14.17
C THR A 48 9.75 0.83 -13.31
N TYR A 49 9.44 -0.31 -12.70
CA TYR A 49 10.35 -1.09 -11.87
C TYR A 49 10.74 -2.39 -12.59
N PRO A 50 11.99 -2.87 -12.45
CA PRO A 50 12.38 -4.19 -12.92
C PRO A 50 11.66 -5.31 -12.15
N GLU A 51 11.53 -6.50 -12.78
CA GLU A 51 10.79 -7.66 -12.24
C GLU A 51 11.25 -8.09 -10.83
N ASN A 52 12.55 -7.97 -10.52
CA ASN A 52 13.08 -8.29 -9.18
C ASN A 52 12.59 -7.35 -8.06
N MET A 53 11.94 -6.24 -8.39
CA MET A 53 11.29 -5.33 -7.45
C MET A 53 9.78 -5.52 -7.37
N ARG A 54 9.21 -6.49 -8.10
CA ARG A 54 7.78 -6.79 -8.08
C ARG A 54 7.37 -7.22 -6.66
N PRO A 55 6.39 -6.55 -6.02
CA PRO A 55 5.82 -7.05 -4.77
C PRO A 55 5.06 -8.35 -5.03
N ALA A 56 5.01 -9.24 -4.03
CA ALA A 56 4.11 -10.39 -4.09
C ALA A 56 2.66 -9.93 -4.39
N PRO A 57 1.86 -10.72 -5.12
CA PRO A 57 0.52 -10.31 -5.57
C PRO A 57 -0.51 -10.39 -4.44
N ASN A 58 -0.26 -9.69 -3.34
CA ASN A 58 -1.14 -9.62 -2.17
C ASN A 58 -1.23 -8.19 -1.63
N PHE A 59 -2.21 -7.97 -0.74
CA PHE A 59 -2.50 -6.68 -0.12
C PHE A 59 -1.30 -6.07 0.60
N ALA A 60 -0.68 -6.84 1.50
CA ALA A 60 0.40 -6.34 2.37
C ALA A 60 1.61 -5.89 1.54
N ALA A 61 2.05 -6.70 0.58
CA ALA A 61 3.21 -6.39 -0.25
C ALA A 61 2.97 -5.16 -1.14
N ASN A 62 1.79 -5.01 -1.74
CA ASN A 62 1.48 -3.84 -2.57
C ASN A 62 1.22 -2.58 -1.74
N LEU A 63 0.60 -2.69 -0.56
CA LEU A 63 0.46 -1.54 0.34
C LEU A 63 1.81 -1.11 0.90
N GLN A 64 2.68 -2.05 1.28
CA GLN A 64 4.05 -1.74 1.65
C GLN A 64 4.81 -1.04 0.52
N PHE A 65 4.67 -1.55 -0.71
CA PHE A 65 5.28 -0.92 -1.87
C PHE A 65 4.82 0.54 -2.02
N HIS A 66 3.51 0.78 -1.94
CA HIS A 66 2.95 2.14 -2.01
C HIS A 66 3.54 3.05 -0.93
N LEU A 67 3.56 2.59 0.33
CA LEU A 67 4.07 3.36 1.46
C LEU A 67 5.59 3.59 1.42
N ARG A 68 6.35 2.73 0.74
CA ARG A 68 7.81 2.79 0.68
C ARG A 68 8.33 3.56 -0.53
N HIS A 69 7.67 3.44 -1.67
CA HIS A 69 8.22 3.83 -2.97
C HIS A 69 7.38 4.86 -3.72
N GLU A 70 6.14 5.07 -3.31
CA GLU A 70 5.23 6.02 -3.93
C GLU A 70 4.93 7.18 -2.98
N VAL A 71 4.18 8.18 -3.46
CA VAL A 71 3.62 9.22 -2.60
C VAL A 71 2.31 8.66 -2.01
N PRO A 72 2.18 8.50 -0.68
CA PRO A 72 0.96 8.00 -0.08
C PRO A 72 -0.26 8.86 -0.43
N HIS A 73 -1.33 8.22 -0.92
CA HIS A 73 -2.57 8.92 -1.29
C HIS A 73 -3.67 8.65 -0.27
N PHE A 74 -3.80 9.51 0.74
CA PHE A 74 -4.71 9.25 1.88
C PHE A 74 -6.18 9.10 1.49
N GLU A 75 -6.66 9.86 0.52
CA GLU A 75 -8.04 9.71 0.04
C GLU A 75 -8.30 8.32 -0.57
N PHE A 76 -7.29 7.74 -1.25
CA PHE A 76 -7.40 6.40 -1.84
C PHE A 76 -7.31 5.35 -0.74
N LEU A 77 -6.38 5.51 0.20
CA LEU A 77 -6.24 4.61 1.35
C LEU A 77 -7.51 4.59 2.20
N ALA A 78 -8.16 5.73 2.43
CA ALA A 78 -9.43 5.80 3.15
C ALA A 78 -10.52 4.96 2.45
N ARG A 79 -10.65 5.08 1.12
CA ARG A 79 -11.60 4.25 0.34
C ARG A 79 -11.24 2.78 0.36
N LEU A 80 -9.96 2.45 0.25
CA LEU A 80 -9.47 1.08 0.27
C LEU A 80 -9.80 0.41 1.61
N PHE A 81 -9.52 1.10 2.72
CA PHE A 81 -9.84 0.61 4.07
C PHE A 81 -11.34 0.52 4.32
N ALA A 82 -12.13 1.48 3.84
CA ALA A 82 -13.59 1.40 3.92
C ALA A 82 -14.16 0.19 3.17
N LYS A 83 -13.59 -0.16 2.00
CA LYS A 83 -14.04 -1.33 1.22
C LYS A 83 -13.62 -2.65 1.84
N LEU A 84 -12.39 -2.75 2.34
CA LEU A 84 -11.82 -4.02 2.79
C LEU A 84 -12.06 -4.32 4.27
N GLY A 85 -12.37 -3.30 5.07
CA GLY A 85 -12.46 -3.43 6.52
C GLY A 85 -11.11 -3.71 7.19
N PRO A 86 -11.11 -4.09 8.49
CA PRO A 86 -9.88 -4.24 9.29
C PRO A 86 -9.06 -5.48 8.91
N ASN A 87 -9.70 -6.53 8.39
CA ASN A 87 -9.13 -7.88 8.35
C ASN A 87 -7.78 -7.98 7.63
N PRO A 88 -7.56 -7.37 6.45
CA PRO A 88 -6.26 -7.47 5.77
C PRO A 88 -5.14 -6.78 6.54
N VAL A 89 -5.43 -5.66 7.21
CA VAL A 89 -4.44 -4.93 8.02
C VAL A 89 -4.17 -5.70 9.31
N GLN A 90 -5.20 -6.21 9.98
CA GLN A 90 -5.04 -7.06 11.18
C GLN A 90 -4.19 -8.30 10.88
N ALA A 91 -4.45 -8.98 9.77
CA ALA A 91 -3.70 -10.16 9.37
C ALA A 91 -2.22 -9.84 9.15
N TRP A 92 -1.92 -8.72 8.47
CA TRP A 92 -0.55 -8.27 8.25
C TRP A 92 0.14 -7.91 9.58
N VAL A 93 -0.54 -7.18 10.46
CA VAL A 93 -0.02 -6.80 11.79
C VAL A 93 0.23 -8.01 12.68
N ASN A 94 -0.61 -9.05 12.61
CA ASN A 94 -0.39 -10.30 13.33
C ASN A 94 0.80 -11.11 12.78
N ALA A 95 1.00 -11.09 11.45
CA ALA A 95 2.12 -11.76 10.80
C ALA A 95 3.46 -11.04 11.07
N GLU A 96 3.45 -9.71 11.11
CA GLU A 96 4.63 -8.86 11.26
C GLU A 96 4.46 -7.82 12.39
N PRO A 97 4.33 -8.24 13.66
CA PRO A 97 3.95 -7.35 14.77
C PRO A 97 4.97 -6.23 15.03
N THR A 98 6.25 -6.46 14.73
CA THR A 98 7.33 -5.46 14.87
C THR A 98 7.66 -4.75 13.56
N GLY A 99 7.06 -5.16 12.44
CA GLY A 99 7.32 -4.65 11.10
C GLY A 99 6.99 -3.16 10.98
N GLN A 100 7.93 -2.36 10.46
CA GLN A 100 7.74 -0.91 10.33
C GLN A 100 6.52 -0.57 9.46
N TYR A 101 6.35 -1.25 8.33
CA TYR A 101 5.25 -0.97 7.39
C TYR A 101 3.90 -1.53 7.86
N ALA A 102 3.88 -2.70 8.52
CA ALA A 102 2.68 -3.22 9.15
C ALA A 102 2.14 -2.25 10.21
N ARG A 103 3.00 -1.70 11.07
CA ARG A 103 2.61 -0.69 12.07
C ARG A 103 2.17 0.63 11.46
N ARG A 104 2.80 1.08 10.36
CA ARG A 104 2.33 2.26 9.60
C ARG A 104 0.95 2.02 8.98
N ALA A 105 0.71 0.83 8.43
CA ALA A 105 -0.58 0.47 7.87
C ALA A 105 -1.66 0.40 8.96
N ALA A 106 -1.33 -0.14 10.15
CA ALA A 106 -2.21 -0.12 11.32
C ALA A 106 -2.62 1.31 11.69
N PHE A 107 -1.63 2.19 11.90
CA PHE A 107 -1.88 3.59 12.20
C PHE A 107 -2.76 4.28 11.14
N LEU A 108 -2.44 4.11 9.85
CA LEU A 108 -3.20 4.72 8.77
C LEU A 108 -4.63 4.19 8.69
N TYR A 109 -4.84 2.89 8.92
CA TYR A 109 -6.17 2.30 8.99
C TYR A 109 -6.98 2.93 10.12
N GLU A 110 -6.46 2.94 11.34
CA GLU A 110 -7.17 3.48 12.51
C GLU A 110 -7.45 4.97 12.34
N TRP A 111 -6.48 5.73 11.86
CA TRP A 111 -6.60 7.18 11.65
C TRP A 111 -7.62 7.54 10.55
N LEU A 112 -7.58 6.85 9.40
CA LEU A 112 -8.44 7.20 8.26
C LEU A 112 -9.84 6.59 8.34
N SER A 113 -10.01 5.46 9.03
CA SER A 113 -11.31 4.78 9.14
C SER A 113 -12.03 5.00 10.47
N GLY A 114 -11.31 5.42 11.52
CA GLY A 114 -11.82 5.45 12.90
C GLY A 114 -12.01 4.06 13.52
N GLY A 115 -11.71 2.97 12.79
CA GLY A 115 -11.73 1.62 13.32
C GLY A 115 -10.56 1.36 14.27
N GLN A 116 -10.66 0.31 15.08
CA GLN A 116 -9.59 -0.13 15.98
C GLN A 116 -9.11 -1.52 15.61
N LEU A 117 -7.79 -1.71 15.61
CA LEU A 117 -7.18 -3.02 15.44
C LEU A 117 -6.86 -3.62 16.81
N GLN A 118 -6.81 -4.95 16.84
CA GLN A 118 -6.38 -5.68 18.02
C GLN A 118 -4.86 -5.65 18.13
N VAL A 119 -4.38 -5.32 19.32
CA VAL A 119 -2.95 -5.33 19.67
C VAL A 119 -2.41 -6.76 19.56
N PRO A 120 -1.36 -7.04 18.75
CA PRO A 120 -0.76 -8.37 18.67
C PRO A 120 -0.26 -8.89 20.02
N ALA A 121 -0.58 -10.14 20.34
CA ALA A 121 -0.17 -10.80 21.58
C ALA A 121 1.37 -10.88 21.79
N ARG A 122 2.17 -10.72 20.72
CA ARG A 122 3.64 -10.83 20.73
C ARG A 122 4.36 -9.48 20.64
N LEU A 123 3.77 -8.41 21.16
CA LEU A 123 4.41 -7.09 21.20
C LEU A 123 5.53 -6.96 22.25
N GLY A 124 5.78 -7.99 23.06
CA GLY A 124 6.90 -8.03 24.01
C GLY A 124 8.24 -8.16 23.29
N GLY A 125 9.01 -7.07 23.26
CA GLY A 125 10.45 -7.14 22.96
C GLY A 125 11.21 -7.70 24.16
N ASN A 126 12.24 -8.51 23.91
CA ASN A 126 13.24 -8.92 24.91
C ASN A 126 14.12 -7.71 25.28
N TYR A 127 13.58 -6.77 26.04
CA TYR A 127 14.39 -5.95 26.93
C TYR A 127 14.18 -6.51 28.34
N ALA A 128 15.07 -7.43 28.71
CA ALA A 128 15.43 -7.59 30.10
C ALA A 128 16.34 -6.40 30.44
N ASP A 129 16.03 -5.75 31.55
CA ASP A 129 16.79 -4.65 32.18
C ASP A 129 18.31 -4.90 32.18
#